data_AF-A0A256BN47-F1
#
_entry.id   AF-A0A256BN47-F1
#
_cell.length_a   1.000
_cell.length_b   1.000
_cell.length_c   1.000
_cell.angle_alpha   90.00
_cell.angle_beta   90.00
_cell.angle_gamma   90.00
#
_symmetry.space_group_name_H-M   'P 1'
#
loop_
_entity.id
_entity.type
_entity.pdbx_description
1 polymer ?
#
loop_
_entity_poly.entity_id
_entity_poly.type
_entity_poly.pdbx_seq_one_letter_code
_entity_poly.pdbx_strand_id
1 'polypeptide(L)'
;MNKLNRKVVTTLGLGWLGFGLVGGAIAFGLPPMQITVLIDRSFCPQDKWQAIASTYNDLYQQHQNRDLQIKEVILFNDLGQEVLSGLPSPDSVRSLNTYGRSNQERQKQLLSTYPQAKLLSCQSP
;
A
#
# COMPACT_ATOMS: atom_id res chain seq x y z
N MET A 1 -25.72 35.30 41.44
CA MET A 1 -25.98 34.67 40.12
C MET A 1 -24.77 33.86 39.58
N ASN A 2 -23.83 33.39 40.42
CA ASN A 2 -22.57 32.77 39.96
C ASN A 2 -22.56 31.23 39.87
N LYS A 3 -23.60 30.54 40.34
CA LYS A 3 -23.61 29.05 40.39
C LYS A 3 -24.16 28.39 39.12
N LEU A 4 -25.04 29.07 38.38
CA LEU A 4 -25.64 28.53 37.15
C LEU A 4 -24.61 28.45 36.01
N ASN A 5 -23.77 29.48 35.87
CA ASN A 5 -22.77 29.59 34.82
C ASN A 5 -21.69 28.50 34.92
N ARG A 6 -21.31 28.12 36.16
CA ARG A 6 -20.27 27.11 36.40
C ARG A 6 -20.71 25.71 36.01
N LYS A 7 -21.97 25.33 36.29
CA LYS A 7 -22.50 23.99 35.94
C LYS A 7 -22.62 23.82 34.42
N VAL A 8 -23.11 24.84 33.72
CA VAL A 8 -23.26 24.80 32.25
C VAL A 8 -21.90 24.69 31.56
N VAL A 9 -20.90 25.44 32.03
CA VAL A 9 -19.52 25.36 31.51
C VAL A 9 -18.88 24.00 31.78
N THR A 10 -19.08 23.40 32.96
CA THR A 10 -18.56 22.05 33.23
C THR A 10 -19.22 20.99 32.36
N THR A 11 -20.53 21.04 32.12
CA THR A 11 -21.22 20.03 31.29
C THR A 11 -20.83 20.16 29.81
N LEU A 12 -20.70 21.40 29.30
CA LEU A 12 -20.20 21.65 27.94
C LEU A 12 -18.74 21.24 27.77
N GLY A 13 -17.89 21.50 28.78
CA GLY A 13 -16.49 21.07 28.78
C GLY A 13 -16.32 19.55 28.83
N LEU A 14 -17.14 18.85 29.62
CA LEU A 14 -17.16 17.39 29.69
C LEU A 14 -17.64 16.75 28.38
N GLY A 15 -18.64 17.35 27.71
CA GLY A 15 -19.09 16.91 26.40
C GLY A 15 -18.00 17.02 25.33
N TRP A 16 -17.27 18.14 25.30
CA TRP A 16 -16.14 18.34 24.39
C TRP A 16 -14.94 17.42 24.68
N LEU A 17 -14.64 17.17 25.96
CA LEU A 17 -13.61 16.22 26.36
C LEU A 17 -13.93 14.79 25.92
N GLY A 18 -15.18 14.35 26.08
CA GLY A 18 -15.64 13.05 25.60
C GLY A 18 -15.51 12.92 24.08
N PHE A 19 -15.92 13.96 23.34
CA PHE A 19 -15.83 13.96 21.88
C PHE A 19 -14.37 14.00 21.37
N GLY A 20 -13.50 14.76 22.04
CA GLY A 20 -12.07 14.84 21.72
C GLY A 20 -11.32 13.53 21.98
N LEU A 21 -11.66 12.83 23.06
CA LEU A 21 -11.05 11.52 23.39
C LEU A 21 -11.45 10.44 22.38
N VAL A 22 -12.74 10.37 22.01
CA VAL A 22 -13.23 9.39 21.03
C VAL A 22 -12.70 9.73 19.63
N GLY A 23 -12.72 10.99 19.21
CA GLY A 23 -12.18 11.42 17.93
C GLY A 23 -10.66 11.19 17.79
N GLY A 24 -9.90 11.44 18.87
CA GLY A 24 -8.47 11.14 18.93
C GLY A 24 -8.17 9.65 18.82
N ALA A 25 -8.94 8.80 19.52
CA ALA A 25 -8.75 7.36 19.46
C ALA A 25 -8.97 6.78 18.05
N ILE A 26 -9.91 7.32 17.28
CA ILE A 26 -10.18 6.88 15.90
C ILE A 26 -9.06 7.35 14.95
N ALA A 27 -8.57 8.59 15.11
CA ALA A 27 -7.53 9.15 14.26
C ALA A 27 -6.16 8.43 14.41
N PHE A 28 -5.85 7.94 15.62
CA PHE A 28 -4.57 7.27 15.89
C PHE A 28 -4.66 5.73 15.91
N GLY A 29 -5.87 5.16 15.91
CA GLY A 29 -6.07 3.73 16.15
C GLY A 29 -6.09 2.84 14.91
N LEU A 30 -6.27 3.39 13.71
CA LEU A 30 -6.38 2.58 12.49
C LEU A 30 -5.00 2.35 11.85
N PRO A 31 -4.47 1.10 11.85
CA PRO A 31 -3.23 0.80 11.18
C PRO A 31 -3.37 1.01 9.65
N PRO A 32 -2.30 1.46 8.97
CA PRO A 32 -2.33 1.66 7.53
C PRO A 32 -2.64 0.35 6.80
N MET A 33 -3.30 0.46 5.64
CA MET A 33 -3.64 -0.69 4.81
C MET A 33 -2.36 -1.39 4.35
N GLN A 34 -2.18 -2.65 4.76
CA GLN A 34 -1.04 -3.45 4.33
C GLN A 34 -1.31 -4.10 2.98
N ILE A 35 -0.37 -3.93 2.04
CA ILE A 35 -0.47 -4.52 0.69
C ILE A 35 0.80 -5.29 0.36
N THR A 36 0.65 -6.30 -0.49
CA THR A 36 1.77 -6.98 -1.15
C THR A 36 1.84 -6.50 -2.58
N VAL A 37 3.03 -6.13 -3.09
CA VAL A 37 3.15 -5.75 -4.50
C VAL A 37 3.64 -6.96 -5.28
N LEU A 38 2.86 -7.39 -6.26
CA LEU A 38 3.23 -8.45 -7.19
C LEU A 38 3.67 -7.80 -8.50
N ILE A 39 4.93 -7.97 -8.88
CA ILE A 39 5.50 -7.39 -10.10
C ILE A 39 5.79 -8.52 -11.09
N ASP A 40 5.07 -8.52 -12.19
CA ASP A 40 5.32 -9.40 -13.32
C ASP A 40 6.54 -8.88 -14.11
N ARG A 41 7.61 -9.66 -14.11
CA ARG A 41 8.87 -9.38 -14.81
C ARG A 41 8.98 -10.07 -16.16
N SER A 42 7.90 -10.60 -16.68
CA SER A 42 7.87 -11.10 -18.06
C SER A 42 8.29 -10.02 -19.05
N PHE A 43 8.73 -10.44 -20.24
CA PHE A 43 9.21 -9.51 -21.27
C PHE A 43 8.23 -8.36 -21.50
N CYS A 44 8.73 -7.13 -21.37
CA CYS A 44 7.92 -5.93 -21.44
C CYS A 44 8.65 -4.81 -22.20
N PRO A 45 7.99 -4.15 -23.16
CA PRO A 45 8.54 -2.97 -23.82
C PRO A 45 8.88 -1.86 -22.82
N GLN A 46 9.94 -1.10 -23.11
CA GLN A 46 10.48 -0.09 -22.20
C GLN A 46 9.42 0.95 -21.77
N ASP A 47 8.58 1.44 -22.68
CA ASP A 47 7.54 2.42 -22.36
C ASP A 47 6.52 1.87 -21.34
N LYS A 48 6.10 0.62 -21.54
CA LYS A 48 5.17 -0.07 -20.62
C LYS A 48 5.82 -0.35 -19.26
N TRP A 49 7.10 -0.73 -19.28
CA TRP A 49 7.84 -0.95 -18.05
C TRP A 49 8.03 0.34 -17.24
N GLN A 50 8.29 1.46 -17.92
CA GLN A 50 8.36 2.77 -17.27
C GLN A 50 7.02 3.15 -16.60
N ALA A 51 5.89 2.84 -17.23
CA ALA A 51 4.57 3.05 -16.62
C ALA A 51 4.40 2.22 -15.34
N ILE A 52 4.81 0.94 -15.35
CA ILE A 52 4.80 0.08 -14.15
C ILE A 52 5.71 0.64 -13.06
N ALA A 53 6.93 1.05 -13.40
CA ALA A 53 7.86 1.64 -12.47
C ALA A 53 7.31 2.95 -11.88
N SER A 54 6.55 3.73 -12.66
CA SER A 54 5.84 4.92 -12.17
C SER A 54 4.72 4.55 -11.20
N THR A 55 3.89 3.56 -11.52
CA THR A 55 2.84 3.09 -10.59
C THR A 55 3.44 2.55 -9.30
N TYR A 56 4.56 1.84 -9.38
CA TYR A 56 5.31 1.41 -8.20
C TYR A 56 5.81 2.60 -7.37
N ASN A 57 6.34 3.64 -8.04
CA ASN A 57 6.77 4.86 -7.37
C ASN A 57 5.62 5.53 -6.61
N ASP A 58 4.42 5.57 -7.18
CA ASP A 58 3.25 6.14 -6.50
C ASP A 58 2.88 5.34 -5.24
N LEU A 59 2.90 4.00 -5.31
CA LEU A 59 2.69 3.14 -4.14
C LEU A 59 3.79 3.34 -3.09
N TYR A 60 5.04 3.52 -3.53
CA TYR A 60 6.17 3.78 -2.64
C TYR A 60 6.03 5.14 -1.93
N GLN A 61 5.57 6.19 -2.61
CA GLN A 61 5.25 7.48 -2.01
C GLN A 61 4.11 7.36 -0.98
N GLN A 62 3.04 6.65 -1.32
CA GLN A 62 1.95 6.37 -0.37
C GLN A 62 2.44 5.57 0.86
N HIS A 63 3.40 4.67 0.67
CA HIS A 63 4.07 3.99 1.77
C HIS A 63 4.84 4.95 2.69
N GLN A 64 5.58 5.90 2.11
CA GLN A 64 6.31 6.92 2.86
C GLN A 64 5.37 7.86 3.62
N ASN A 65 4.24 8.22 3.01
CA ASN A 65 3.23 9.09 3.61
C ASN A 65 2.35 8.37 4.66
N ARG A 66 2.53 7.06 4.86
CA ARG A 66 1.74 6.20 5.76
C ARG A 66 0.27 6.05 5.35
N ASP A 67 -0.07 6.35 4.11
CA ASP A 67 -1.41 6.08 3.56
C ASP A 67 -1.63 4.58 3.35
N LEU A 68 -0.55 3.86 3.01
CA LEU A 68 -0.52 2.40 2.93
C LEU A 68 0.80 1.85 3.47
N GLN A 69 0.87 0.55 3.65
CA GLN A 69 2.09 -0.14 4.03
C GLN A 69 2.41 -1.25 3.02
N ILE A 70 3.50 -1.10 2.27
CA ILE A 70 3.99 -2.21 1.43
C ILE A 70 4.70 -3.20 2.35
N LYS A 71 4.12 -4.38 2.51
CA LYS A 71 4.67 -5.45 3.35
C LYS A 71 5.83 -6.16 2.66
N GLU A 72 5.63 -6.52 1.41
CA GLU A 72 6.61 -7.25 0.61
C GLU A 72 6.39 -6.99 -0.88
N VAL A 73 7.46 -7.21 -1.65
CA VAL A 73 7.44 -7.13 -3.10
C VAL A 73 7.88 -8.47 -3.65
N ILE A 74 7.02 -9.07 -4.46
CA ILE A 74 7.25 -10.37 -5.08
C ILE A 74 7.38 -10.16 -6.58
N LEU A 75 8.54 -10.50 -7.09
CA LEU A 75 8.85 -10.53 -8.50
C LEU A 75 8.50 -11.91 -9.04
N PHE A 76 7.84 -12.00 -10.20
CA PHE A 76 7.53 -13.30 -10.79
C PHE A 76 7.51 -13.27 -12.31
N ASN A 77 7.74 -14.42 -12.92
CA ASN A 77 7.59 -14.71 -14.34
C ASN A 77 7.35 -16.22 -14.54
N ASP A 78 7.47 -16.73 -15.76
CA ASP A 78 7.43 -18.16 -16.05
C ASP A 78 8.58 -18.94 -15.41
N LEU A 79 9.78 -18.36 -15.35
CA LEU A 79 10.98 -18.99 -14.80
C LEU A 79 10.95 -19.16 -13.28
N GLY A 80 10.23 -18.30 -12.56
CA GLY A 80 10.13 -18.42 -11.11
C GLY A 80 9.40 -17.29 -10.42
N GLN A 81 9.51 -17.28 -9.09
CA GLN A 81 9.13 -16.18 -8.23
C GLN A 81 10.28 -15.86 -7.27
N GLU A 82 10.44 -14.59 -6.93
CA GLU A 82 11.46 -14.07 -6.05
C GLU A 82 10.82 -13.09 -5.09
N VAL A 83 10.84 -13.43 -3.79
CA VAL A 83 10.37 -12.52 -2.73
C VAL A 83 11.57 -11.66 -2.32
N LEU A 84 11.43 -10.35 -2.47
CA LEU A 84 12.50 -9.44 -2.10
C LEU A 84 12.57 -9.27 -0.58
N SER A 85 13.77 -9.42 -0.03
CA SER A 85 14.02 -9.34 1.42
C SER A 85 13.83 -7.93 2.02
N GLY A 86 13.59 -6.93 1.17
CA GLY A 86 13.32 -5.55 1.55
C GLY A 86 12.54 -4.83 0.45
N LEU A 87 12.03 -3.65 0.77
CA LEU A 87 11.30 -2.83 -0.18
C LEU A 87 12.30 -2.19 -1.17
N PRO A 88 12.30 -2.59 -2.47
CA PRO A 88 13.22 -2.01 -3.44
C PRO A 88 12.91 -0.52 -3.66
N SER A 89 13.93 0.27 -3.97
CA SER A 89 13.70 1.66 -4.37
C SER A 89 13.01 1.71 -5.75
N PRO A 90 12.24 2.77 -6.05
CA PRO A 90 11.63 2.95 -7.37
C PRO A 90 12.64 2.92 -8.52
N ASP A 91 13.84 3.45 -8.32
CA ASP A 91 14.92 3.40 -9.32
C ASP A 91 15.44 1.97 -9.53
N SER A 92 15.51 1.17 -8.47
CA SER A 92 15.87 -0.25 -8.58
C SER A 92 14.85 -0.99 -9.44
N VAL A 93 13.56 -0.79 -9.19
CA VAL A 93 12.47 -1.38 -9.99
C VAL A 93 12.55 -0.93 -11.46
N ARG A 94 12.80 0.37 -11.71
CA ARG A 94 12.96 0.89 -13.07
C ARG A 94 14.11 0.23 -13.83
N SER A 95 15.18 -0.12 -13.12
CA SER A 95 16.38 -0.77 -13.69
C SER A 95 16.28 -2.30 -13.83
N LEU A 96 15.21 -2.93 -13.34
CA LEU A 96 15.06 -4.37 -13.43
C LEU A 96 14.95 -4.83 -14.89
N ASN A 97 15.69 -5.89 -15.20
CA ASN A 97 15.53 -6.58 -16.47
C ASN A 97 14.20 -7.33 -16.49
N THR A 98 13.47 -7.16 -17.58
CA THR A 98 12.23 -7.89 -17.91
C THR A 98 12.54 -8.97 -18.95
N TYR A 99 12.22 -10.22 -18.62
CA TYR A 99 12.54 -11.37 -19.46
C TYR A 99 11.63 -12.55 -19.14
N GLY A 100 11.60 -13.52 -20.06
CA GLY A 100 10.70 -14.66 -19.98
C GLY A 100 9.30 -14.33 -20.46
N ARG A 101 8.35 -15.21 -20.15
CA ARG A 101 6.94 -15.11 -20.54
C ARG A 101 6.07 -14.91 -19.33
N SER A 102 4.91 -14.30 -19.56
CA SER A 102 3.89 -14.19 -18.51
C SER A 102 3.33 -15.57 -18.19
N ASN A 103 3.05 -15.78 -16.91
CA ASN A 103 2.48 -17.01 -16.39
C ASN A 103 1.18 -16.70 -15.65
N GLN A 104 0.06 -16.85 -16.35
CA GLN A 104 -1.27 -16.55 -15.81
C GLN A 104 -1.68 -17.47 -14.67
N GLU A 105 -1.25 -18.73 -14.68
CA GLU A 105 -1.55 -19.67 -13.59
C GLU A 105 -0.85 -19.24 -12.30
N ARG A 106 0.42 -18.88 -12.39
CA ARG A 106 1.19 -18.35 -11.26
C ARG A 106 0.64 -17.01 -10.77
N GLN A 107 0.24 -16.12 -11.67
CA GLN A 107 -0.42 -14.86 -11.30
C GLN A 107 -1.70 -15.13 -10.49
N LYS A 108 -2.58 -16.04 -10.96
CA LYS A 108 -3.79 -16.42 -10.23
C LYS A 108 -3.48 -17.03 -8.87
N GLN A 109 -2.47 -17.88 -8.80
CA GLN A 109 -2.02 -18.49 -7.55
C GLN A 109 -1.51 -17.44 -6.55
N LEU A 110 -0.72 -16.47 -7.01
CA LEU A 110 -0.22 -15.38 -6.17
C LEU A 110 -1.35 -14.47 -5.71
N LEU A 111 -2.30 -14.10 -6.58
CA LEU A 111 -3.47 -13.30 -6.19
C LEU A 111 -4.36 -14.04 -5.18
N SER A 112 -4.48 -15.36 -5.30
CA SER A 112 -5.19 -16.18 -4.30
C SER A 112 -4.44 -16.28 -2.97
N THR A 113 -3.11 -16.28 -3.00
CA THR A 113 -2.26 -16.36 -1.81
C THR A 113 -2.19 -15.02 -1.08
N TYR A 114 -2.19 -13.92 -1.85
CA TYR A 114 -2.10 -12.55 -1.36
C TYR A 114 -3.35 -11.76 -1.78
N PRO A 115 -4.47 -11.89 -1.04
CA PRO A 115 -5.75 -11.28 -1.43
C PRO A 115 -5.74 -9.74 -1.42
N GLN A 116 -4.80 -9.12 -0.69
CA GLN A 116 -4.57 -7.67 -0.68
C GLN A 116 -3.39 -7.25 -1.59
N ALA A 117 -3.07 -8.08 -2.58
CA ALA A 117 -1.98 -7.79 -3.50
C ALA A 117 -2.36 -6.72 -4.53
N LYS A 118 -1.42 -5.83 -4.81
CA LYS A 118 -1.45 -4.98 -5.99
C LYS A 118 -0.61 -5.62 -7.08
N LEU A 119 -1.26 -6.05 -8.15
CA LEU A 119 -0.59 -6.58 -9.34
C LEU A 119 -0.12 -5.44 -10.24
N LEU A 120 1.15 -5.48 -10.61
CA LEU A 120 1.76 -4.66 -11.64
C LEU A 120 2.25 -5.58 -12.77
N SER A 121 1.56 -5.57 -13.91
CA SER A 121 1.91 -6.39 -15.08
C SER A 121 1.75 -5.62 -16.38
N CYS A 122 2.64 -5.88 -17.33
CA CYS A 122 2.63 -5.24 -18.65
C CYS A 122 1.53 -5.76 -19.58
N GLN A 123 0.91 -6.88 -19.20
CA GLN A 123 -0.14 -7.54 -19.95
C GLN A 123 -1.53 -7.27 -19.40
N SER A 124 -1.63 -6.54 -18.27
CA SER A 124 -2.91 -6.05 -17.82
C SER A 124 -3.39 -4.95 -18.79
N PRO A 125 -4.64 -5.00 -19.29
CA PRO A 125 -5.25 -3.90 -20.01
C PRO A 125 -5.40 -2.67 -19.10
#